data_AF-A0A1X0XLF0-F1
#
_entry.id   AF-A0A1X0XLF0-F1
#
_cell.length_a   1.000
_cell.length_b   1.000
_cell.length_c   1.000
_cell.angle_alpha   90.00
_cell.angle_beta   90.00
_cell.angle_gamma   90.00
#
_symmetry.space_group_name_H-M   'P 1'
#
loop_
_entity.id
_entity.type
_entity.pdbx_description
1 polymer ?
#
loop_
_entity_poly.entity_id
_entity_poly.type
_entity_poly.pdbx_seq_one_letter_code
_entity_poly.pdbx_strand_id
1 'polypeptide(L)'
;MATRGLLPSRPALDERESLDSFLERLAIANGLSPPQVLRLLTAAEHSGSPGAAFMMIKPDPLIISRIARLTGVDGASVADATLLRFDDGLPLYLDGLDPLRRHTFRHVVTQGWFPQFGSQLCPLCLAEDGIWALEWRLPLAATCPRHGVFLTTHCIGCGHRFRTHRYSPLRLSSIPEK
;
A
#
# COMPACT_ATOMS: atom_id res chain seq x y z
N MET A 1 14.93 3.21 -18.96
CA MET A 1 14.89 1.80 -19.41
C MET A 1 13.55 1.20 -19.01
N ALA A 2 12.56 1.25 -19.91
CA ALA A 2 11.24 0.71 -19.64
C ALA A 2 11.33 -0.82 -19.61
N THR A 3 11.21 -1.42 -18.43
CA THR A 3 11.16 -2.87 -18.26
C THR A 3 9.87 -3.38 -18.92
N ARG A 4 9.99 -3.83 -20.17
CA ARG A 4 8.90 -4.43 -20.97
C ARG A 4 8.56 -5.86 -20.51
N GLY A 5 9.27 -6.40 -19.52
CA GLY A 5 9.05 -7.74 -18.96
C GLY A 5 8.79 -7.74 -17.46
N LEU A 6 8.50 -8.94 -16.94
CA LEU A 6 8.36 -9.23 -15.52
C LEU A 6 9.64 -8.87 -14.74
N LEU A 7 9.48 -8.49 -13.47
CA LEU A 7 10.61 -8.33 -12.55
C LEU A 7 11.29 -9.69 -12.28
N PRO A 8 12.61 -9.72 -12.08
CA PRO A 8 13.36 -10.95 -11.80
C PRO A 8 12.83 -11.72 -10.59
N SER A 9 12.64 -11.04 -9.45
CA SER A 9 12.08 -11.63 -8.24
C SER A 9 10.64 -11.18 -8.03
N ARG A 10 9.76 -12.14 -7.77
CA ARG A 10 8.30 -11.93 -7.69
C ARG A 10 7.77 -12.60 -6.43
N PRO A 11 7.94 -11.97 -5.25
CA PRO A 11 7.35 -12.49 -4.03
C PRO A 11 5.83 -12.64 -4.22
N ALA A 12 5.24 -13.65 -3.58
CA ALA A 12 3.79 -13.77 -3.54
C ALA A 12 3.19 -12.60 -2.74
N LEU A 13 2.02 -12.13 -3.19
CA LEU A 13 1.16 -11.24 -2.43
C LEU A 13 0.25 -12.10 -1.54
N ASP A 14 0.38 -11.97 -0.22
CA ASP A 14 -0.53 -12.64 0.72
C ASP A 14 -1.89 -11.93 0.71
N GLU A 15 -2.97 -12.70 0.85
CA GLU A 15 -4.34 -12.17 0.81
C GLU A 15 -4.61 -11.13 1.90
N ARG A 16 -3.90 -11.18 3.03
CA ARG A 16 -4.04 -10.22 4.14
C ARG A 16 -3.11 -9.02 3.96
N GLU A 17 -2.11 -9.11 3.09
CA GLU A 17 -1.04 -8.13 2.97
C GLU A 17 -1.52 -6.81 2.36
N SER A 18 -1.06 -5.70 2.94
CA SER A 18 -1.27 -4.37 2.38
C SER A 18 -0.35 -4.12 1.19
N LEU A 19 -0.82 -3.37 0.20
CA LEU A 19 -0.09 -3.12 -1.04
C LEU A 19 1.27 -2.44 -0.79
N ASP A 20 1.38 -1.55 0.20
CA ASP A 20 2.64 -0.93 0.60
C ASP A 20 3.64 -1.95 1.18
N SER A 21 3.20 -2.91 1.99
CA SER A 21 4.07 -3.99 2.47
C SER A 21 4.54 -4.89 1.33
N PHE A 22 3.64 -5.23 0.41
CA PHE A 22 3.99 -6.00 -0.76
C PHE A 22 5.01 -5.27 -1.64
N LEU A 23 4.80 -3.99 -1.92
CA LEU A 23 5.71 -3.18 -2.72
C LEU A 23 7.09 -3.02 -2.06
N GLU A 24 7.16 -2.97 -0.73
CA GLU A 24 8.45 -3.00 -0.02
C GLU A 24 9.18 -4.32 -0.21
N ARG A 25 8.50 -5.46 -0.01
CA ARG A 25 9.07 -6.79 -0.24
C ARG A 25 9.53 -6.94 -1.69
N LEU A 26 8.72 -6.48 -2.64
CA LEU A 26 9.05 -6.47 -4.06
C LEU A 26 10.28 -5.59 -4.34
N ALA A 27 10.39 -4.42 -3.71
CA ALA A 27 11.52 -3.52 -3.84
C ALA A 27 12.81 -4.20 -3.34
N ILE A 28 12.79 -4.71 -2.11
CA ILE A 28 13.92 -5.41 -1.47
C ILE A 28 14.36 -6.59 -2.33
N ALA A 29 13.43 -7.43 -2.78
CA ALA A 29 13.72 -8.62 -3.57
C ALA A 29 14.33 -8.33 -4.96
N ASN A 30 14.21 -7.09 -5.45
CA ASN A 30 14.76 -6.65 -6.73
C ASN A 30 15.85 -5.57 -6.58
N GLY A 31 16.32 -5.28 -5.35
CA GLY A 31 17.33 -4.26 -5.10
C GLY A 31 16.90 -2.84 -5.47
N LEU A 32 15.60 -2.54 -5.40
CA LEU A 32 15.03 -1.24 -5.72
C LEU A 32 14.75 -0.43 -4.45
N SER A 33 14.87 0.89 -4.54
CA SER A 33 14.42 1.82 -3.50
C SER A 33 12.93 2.18 -3.67
N PRO A 34 12.22 2.62 -2.61
CA PRO A 34 10.82 3.05 -2.74
C PRO A 34 10.59 4.12 -3.82
N PRO A 35 11.45 5.15 -3.97
CA PRO A 35 11.33 6.10 -5.07
C PRO A 35 11.50 5.47 -6.46
N GLN A 36 12.37 4.46 -6.61
CA GLN A 36 12.54 3.74 -7.88
C GLN A 36 11.30 2.93 -8.23
N VAL A 37 10.70 2.23 -7.26
CA VAL A 37 9.43 1.51 -7.45
C VAL A 37 8.32 2.50 -7.82
N LEU A 38 8.20 3.62 -7.12
CA LEU A 38 7.19 4.63 -7.45
C LEU A 38 7.38 5.13 -8.89
N ARG A 39 8.60 5.49 -9.31
CA ARG A 39 8.88 5.92 -10.69
C ARG A 39 8.56 4.84 -11.71
N LEU A 40 8.87 3.58 -11.41
CA LEU A 40 8.53 2.44 -12.27
C LEU A 40 7.01 2.35 -12.46
N LEU A 41 6.25 2.52 -11.38
CA LEU A 41 4.78 2.45 -11.39
C LEU A 41 4.12 3.67 -12.03
N THR A 42 4.73 4.85 -11.95
CA THR A 42 4.12 6.12 -12.43
C THR A 42 4.69 6.67 -13.73
N ALA A 43 5.70 6.03 -14.32
CA ALA A 43 6.27 6.45 -15.60
C ALA A 43 5.18 6.59 -16.68
N ALA A 44 5.16 7.72 -17.39
CA ALA A 44 4.21 7.94 -18.47
C ALA A 44 4.38 6.90 -19.59
N GLU A 45 3.27 6.38 -20.09
CA GLU A 45 3.20 5.52 -21.27
C GLU A 45 2.23 6.14 -22.30
N HIS A 46 2.11 5.54 -23.48
CA HIS A 46 1.14 5.96 -24.49
C HIS A 46 -0.31 5.96 -23.95
N SER A 47 -0.59 5.10 -22.98
CA SER A 47 -1.86 5.01 -22.25
C SER A 47 -2.11 6.13 -21.24
N GLY A 48 -1.12 7.02 -20.99
CA GLY A 48 -1.23 8.15 -20.07
C GLY A 48 -0.23 8.10 -18.90
N SER A 49 -0.41 9.01 -17.94
CA SER A 49 0.36 9.05 -16.69
C SER A 49 -0.58 8.77 -15.52
N PRO A 50 -0.35 7.68 -14.76
CA PRO A 50 -1.26 7.29 -13.70
C PRO A 50 -1.15 8.15 -12.44
N GLY A 51 -2.27 8.28 -11.73
CA GLY A 51 -2.34 8.95 -10.44
C GLY A 51 -1.93 8.05 -9.27
N ALA A 52 -0.77 8.29 -8.66
CA ALA A 52 -0.34 7.52 -7.48
C ALA A 52 -0.81 8.09 -6.13
N ALA A 53 -1.40 9.29 -6.12
CA ALA A 53 -1.67 10.04 -4.89
C ALA A 53 -2.57 9.29 -3.88
N PHE A 54 -3.41 8.39 -4.38
CA PHE A 54 -4.34 7.57 -3.61
C PHE A 54 -4.14 6.08 -3.87
N MET A 55 -2.98 5.65 -4.38
CA MET A 55 -2.75 4.25 -4.80
C MET A 55 -2.97 3.22 -3.70
N MET A 56 -2.87 3.66 -2.45
CA MET A 56 -3.05 2.86 -1.26
C MET A 56 -4.50 2.84 -0.75
N ILE A 57 -5.37 3.67 -1.32
CA ILE A 57 -6.79 3.79 -1.00
C ILE A 57 -7.59 3.20 -2.17
N LYS A 58 -7.49 3.83 -3.33
CA LYS A 58 -8.10 3.42 -4.60
C LYS A 58 -7.06 3.63 -5.70
N PRO A 59 -6.36 2.57 -6.14
CA PRO A 59 -5.34 2.70 -7.16
C PRO A 59 -5.93 3.04 -8.53
N ASP A 60 -5.17 3.82 -9.28
CA ASP A 60 -5.41 4.03 -10.70
C ASP A 60 -5.36 2.67 -11.43
N PRO A 61 -6.31 2.36 -12.34
CA PRO A 61 -6.31 1.10 -13.10
C PRO A 61 -5.00 0.82 -13.86
N LEU A 62 -4.29 1.86 -14.29
CA LEU A 62 -2.98 1.71 -14.93
C LEU A 62 -1.91 1.27 -13.93
N ILE A 63 -1.98 1.70 -12.66
CA ILE A 63 -1.08 1.20 -11.61
C ILE A 63 -1.35 -0.27 -11.35
N ILE A 64 -2.63 -0.67 -11.22
CA ILE A 64 -3.01 -2.08 -11.04
C ILE A 64 -2.43 -2.92 -12.18
N SER A 65 -2.72 -2.52 -13.43
CA SER A 65 -2.28 -3.22 -14.64
C SER A 65 -0.76 -3.32 -14.71
N ARG A 66 -0.06 -2.27 -14.29
CA ARG A 66 1.40 -2.25 -14.30
C ARG A 66 2.00 -3.14 -13.22
N ILE A 67 1.46 -3.15 -12.01
CA ILE A 67 1.88 -4.08 -10.96
C ILE A 67 1.67 -5.51 -11.44
N ALA A 68 0.46 -5.84 -11.92
CA ALA A 68 0.14 -7.17 -12.45
C ALA A 68 1.11 -7.60 -13.58
N ARG A 69 1.40 -6.71 -14.53
CA ARG A 69 2.36 -6.97 -15.61
C ARG A 69 3.79 -7.21 -15.12
N LEU A 70 4.22 -6.52 -14.06
CA LEU A 70 5.59 -6.61 -13.54
C LEU A 70 5.77 -7.79 -12.59
N THR A 71 4.74 -8.19 -11.86
CA THR A 71 4.83 -9.19 -10.80
C THR A 71 4.14 -10.51 -11.15
N GLY A 72 3.28 -10.53 -12.17
CA GLY A 72 2.43 -11.68 -12.49
C GLY A 72 1.29 -11.92 -11.50
N VAL A 73 1.11 -11.03 -10.51
CA VAL A 73 0.00 -11.08 -9.55
C VAL A 73 -1.28 -10.64 -10.26
N ASP A 74 -2.40 -11.28 -9.93
CA ASP A 74 -3.71 -10.91 -10.47
C ASP A 74 -4.09 -9.46 -10.10
N GLY A 75 -4.72 -8.76 -11.04
CA GLY A 75 -5.09 -7.35 -10.86
C GLY A 75 -6.12 -7.13 -9.76
N ALA A 76 -7.05 -8.08 -9.55
CA ALA A 76 -7.99 -8.00 -8.45
C ALA A 76 -7.28 -8.18 -7.10
N SER A 77 -6.32 -9.10 -6.99
CA SER A 77 -5.51 -9.23 -5.77
C SER A 77 -4.72 -7.95 -5.45
N VAL A 78 -4.21 -7.24 -6.46
CA VAL A 78 -3.55 -5.93 -6.27
C VAL A 78 -4.53 -4.88 -5.75
N ALA A 79 -5.75 -4.85 -6.31
CA ALA A 79 -6.81 -3.95 -5.86
C ALA A 79 -7.24 -4.28 -4.42
N ASP A 80 -7.40 -5.56 -4.12
CA ASP A 80 -7.77 -6.07 -2.81
C ASP A 80 -6.69 -5.78 -1.77
N ALA A 81 -5.41 -5.68 -2.12
CA ALA A 81 -4.37 -5.26 -1.19
C ALA A 81 -4.45 -3.76 -0.81
N THR A 82 -5.48 -3.04 -1.26
CA THR A 82 -5.75 -1.64 -0.92
C THR A 82 -7.09 -1.48 -0.21
N LEU A 83 -7.38 -0.28 0.26
CA LEU A 83 -8.65 -0.03 0.97
C LEU A 83 -9.88 -0.09 0.07
N LEU A 84 -9.69 -0.18 -1.24
CA LEU A 84 -10.75 -0.51 -2.19
C LEU A 84 -11.45 -1.82 -1.84
N ARG A 85 -10.77 -2.76 -1.17
CA ARG A 85 -11.38 -4.00 -0.64
C ARG A 85 -12.62 -3.74 0.23
N PHE A 86 -12.67 -2.60 0.91
CA PHE A 86 -13.72 -2.27 1.87
C PHE A 86 -14.77 -1.29 1.31
N ASP A 87 -14.80 -1.13 -0.01
CA ASP A 87 -15.70 -0.22 -0.75
C ASP A 87 -17.04 -0.90 -1.12
N ASP A 88 -17.69 -1.53 -0.14
CA ASP A 88 -18.98 -2.22 -0.30
C ASP A 88 -20.03 -1.72 0.70
N GLY A 89 -20.05 -0.42 0.94
CA GLY A 89 -21.13 0.22 1.68
C GLY A 89 -21.02 0.16 3.21
N LEU A 90 -19.90 -0.31 3.77
CA LEU A 90 -19.27 -0.02 5.07
C LEU A 90 -18.07 -0.98 5.25
N PRO A 91 -16.96 -0.60 5.89
CA PRO A 91 -16.76 0.66 6.58
C PRO A 91 -16.51 1.83 5.62
N LEU A 92 -16.01 1.66 4.39
CA LEU A 92 -15.63 2.77 3.50
C LEU A 92 -16.61 2.99 2.33
N TYR A 93 -16.78 4.25 1.95
CA TYR A 93 -17.42 4.65 0.70
C TYR A 93 -16.42 5.40 -0.18
N LEU A 94 -15.99 4.85 -1.30
CA LEU A 94 -15.04 5.47 -2.24
C LEU A 94 -15.73 5.89 -3.54
N ASP A 95 -17.06 5.89 -3.55
CA ASP A 95 -17.87 6.47 -4.62
C ASP A 95 -17.49 7.93 -4.88
N GLY A 96 -17.33 8.25 -6.16
CA GLY A 96 -16.91 9.58 -6.60
C GLY A 96 -15.44 9.93 -6.32
N LEU A 97 -14.63 9.06 -5.71
CA LEU A 97 -13.17 9.20 -5.69
C LEU A 97 -12.61 8.82 -7.06
N ASP A 98 -12.02 9.81 -7.73
CA ASP A 98 -11.22 9.64 -8.95
C ASP A 98 -9.73 9.79 -8.59
N PRO A 99 -8.91 8.73 -8.72
CA PRO A 99 -7.49 8.75 -8.40
C PRO A 99 -6.67 9.81 -9.17
N LEU A 100 -7.15 10.24 -10.33
CA LEU A 100 -6.52 11.29 -11.15
C LEU A 100 -6.89 12.71 -10.68
N ARG A 101 -8.02 12.88 -9.98
CA ARG A 101 -8.56 14.18 -9.58
C ARG A 101 -8.49 14.36 -8.08
N ARG A 102 -7.40 14.96 -7.58
CA ARG A 102 -7.13 15.15 -6.14
C ARG A 102 -8.27 15.79 -5.34
N HIS A 103 -9.04 16.71 -5.93
CA HIS A 103 -10.14 17.39 -5.24
C HIS A 103 -11.30 16.44 -4.89
N THR A 104 -11.45 15.32 -5.61
CA THR A 104 -12.50 14.33 -5.35
C THR A 104 -12.30 13.57 -4.05
N PHE A 105 -11.09 13.59 -3.49
CA PHE A 105 -10.81 13.04 -2.16
C PHE A 105 -11.62 13.69 -1.04
N ARG A 106 -12.16 14.90 -1.27
CA ARG A 106 -13.10 15.53 -0.33
C ARG A 106 -14.30 14.62 -0.01
N HIS A 107 -14.81 13.86 -0.96
CA HIS A 107 -15.95 12.93 -0.73
C HIS A 107 -15.61 11.81 0.27
N VAL A 108 -14.33 11.43 0.35
CA VAL A 108 -13.85 10.47 1.35
C VAL A 108 -13.69 11.14 2.71
N VAL A 109 -13.04 12.31 2.75
CA VAL A 109 -12.78 13.03 4.01
C VAL A 109 -14.06 13.45 4.72
N THR A 110 -15.12 13.81 3.98
CA THR A 110 -16.42 14.20 4.57
C THR A 110 -17.10 13.09 5.36
N GLN A 111 -16.65 11.83 5.25
CA GLN A 111 -17.12 10.74 6.10
C GLN A 111 -16.62 10.88 7.55
N GLY A 112 -15.56 11.65 7.81
CA GLY A 112 -15.21 12.14 9.15
C GLY A 112 -14.41 11.18 10.05
N TRP A 113 -14.26 9.90 9.71
CA TRP A 113 -13.58 8.93 10.56
C TRP A 113 -12.40 8.21 9.89
N PHE A 114 -12.12 8.48 8.59
CA PHE A 114 -11.08 7.79 7.83
C PHE A 114 -9.82 8.67 7.60
N PRO A 115 -8.66 8.35 8.23
CA PRO A 115 -7.41 9.06 8.03
C PRO A 115 -6.75 8.64 6.72
N GLN A 116 -6.23 9.61 5.97
CA GLN A 116 -5.55 9.36 4.71
C GLN A 116 -4.21 8.61 4.87
N PHE A 117 -3.56 8.82 6.01
CA PHE A 117 -2.23 8.33 6.36
C PHE A 117 -2.26 7.63 7.70
N GLY A 118 -1.14 7.01 8.05
CA GLY A 118 -1.05 6.15 9.21
C GLY A 118 -1.32 4.70 8.84
N SER A 119 -0.67 3.84 9.61
CA SER A 119 -0.99 2.44 9.72
C SER A 119 -0.66 2.00 11.14
N GLN A 120 -1.22 0.87 11.52
CA GLN A 120 -0.94 0.21 12.78
C GLN A 120 -0.28 -1.13 12.48
N LEU A 121 0.32 -1.76 13.48
CA LEU A 121 0.81 -3.13 13.34
C LEU A 121 0.70 -3.95 14.61
N CYS A 122 0.70 -5.27 14.42
CA CYS A 122 1.00 -6.21 15.48
C CYS A 122 2.49 -6.61 15.41
N PRO A 123 3.30 -6.37 16.46
CA PRO A 123 4.72 -6.70 16.43
C PRO A 123 4.96 -8.21 16.36
N LEU A 124 4.04 -9.02 16.87
CA LEU A 124 4.13 -10.48 16.86
C LEU A 124 3.87 -11.04 15.44
N CYS A 125 2.80 -10.62 14.77
CA CYS A 125 2.58 -10.97 13.36
C CYS A 125 3.77 -10.57 12.48
N LEU A 126 4.26 -9.34 12.64
CA LEU A 126 5.38 -8.86 11.84
C LEU A 126 6.66 -9.68 12.08
N ALA A 127 6.87 -10.20 13.29
CA ALA A 127 7.99 -11.08 13.60
C ALA A 127 7.84 -12.49 13.04
N GLU A 128 6.59 -12.98 12.87
CA GLU A 128 6.29 -14.33 12.38
C GLU A 128 6.45 -14.46 10.86
N ASP A 129 5.76 -13.61 10.10
CA ASP A 129 5.68 -13.73 8.63
C ASP A 129 6.18 -12.48 7.89
N GLY A 130 6.49 -11.42 8.63
CA GLY A 130 6.93 -10.16 8.04
C GLY A 130 5.83 -9.49 7.22
N ILE A 131 4.56 -9.84 7.38
CA ILE A 131 3.44 -9.26 6.64
C ILE A 131 2.83 -8.10 7.42
N TRP A 132 2.54 -7.02 6.71
CA TRP A 132 1.71 -5.95 7.23
C TRP A 132 0.27 -6.16 6.79
N ALA A 133 -0.64 -6.37 7.73
CA ALA A 133 -2.03 -6.63 7.37
C ALA A 133 -2.73 -5.34 6.88
N LEU A 134 -3.51 -5.47 5.81
CA LEU A 134 -4.32 -4.40 5.26
C LEU A 134 -5.34 -3.86 6.29
N GLU A 135 -5.97 -4.74 7.07
CA GLU A 135 -6.99 -4.38 8.06
C GLU A 135 -6.47 -3.39 9.11
N TRP A 136 -5.17 -3.41 9.43
CA TRP A 136 -4.56 -2.47 10.38
C TRP A 136 -4.51 -1.02 9.87
N ARG A 137 -4.95 -0.78 8.64
CA ARG A 137 -5.16 0.55 8.09
C ARG A 137 -6.56 1.09 8.35
N LEU A 138 -7.47 0.24 8.81
CA LEU A 138 -8.79 0.67 9.26
C LEU A 138 -8.67 1.29 10.67
N PRO A 139 -9.23 2.48 10.90
CA PRO A 139 -9.24 3.13 12.23
C PRO A 139 -9.92 2.30 13.32
N LEU A 140 -10.84 1.42 12.92
CA LEU A 140 -11.61 0.55 13.81
C LEU A 140 -10.77 -0.65 14.30
N ALA A 141 -9.67 -0.99 13.62
CA ALA A 141 -8.76 -2.03 14.08
C ALA A 141 -7.94 -1.48 15.24
N ALA A 142 -8.22 -1.91 16.48
CA ALA A 142 -7.47 -1.51 17.68
C ALA A 142 -6.60 -2.64 18.24
N THR A 143 -6.98 -3.89 17.97
CA THR A 143 -6.32 -5.10 18.50
C THR A 143 -6.03 -6.10 17.38
N CYS A 144 -4.94 -6.84 17.52
CA CYS A 144 -4.64 -7.95 16.62
C CYS A 144 -5.60 -9.12 16.91
N PRO A 145 -6.40 -9.58 15.93
CA PRO A 145 -7.31 -10.71 16.14
C PRO A 145 -6.57 -12.03 16.36
N ARG A 146 -5.32 -12.16 15.89
CA ARG A 146 -4.50 -13.36 16.05
C ARG A 146 -3.82 -13.47 17.42
N HIS A 147 -3.32 -12.35 17.95
CA HIS A 147 -2.50 -12.35 19.17
C HIS A 147 -3.16 -11.69 20.38
N GLY A 148 -4.30 -11.02 20.21
CA GLY A 148 -5.03 -10.38 21.31
C GLY A 148 -4.33 -9.16 21.93
N VAL A 149 -3.35 -8.58 21.24
CA VAL A 149 -2.60 -7.40 21.70
C VAL A 149 -3.09 -6.12 21.02
N PHE A 150 -2.92 -4.97 21.68
CA PHE A 150 -3.16 -3.68 21.04
C PHE A 150 -2.18 -3.46 19.88
N LEU A 151 -2.72 -2.93 18.77
CA LEU A 151 -1.89 -2.54 17.64
C LEU A 151 -1.13 -1.27 17.99
N THR A 152 0.11 -1.15 17.49
CA THR A 152 0.94 0.03 17.69
C THR A 152 1.01 0.88 16.43
N THR A 153 0.97 2.20 16.57
CA THR A 153 1.09 3.18 15.48
C THR A 153 2.52 3.69 15.27
N HIS A 154 3.45 3.31 16.15
CA HIS A 154 4.84 3.76 16.13
C HIS A 154 5.84 2.62 16.34
N CYS A 155 7.05 2.82 15.81
CA CYS A 155 8.16 1.91 16.04
C CYS A 155 8.66 2.03 17.48
N ILE A 156 8.82 0.90 18.18
CA ILE A 156 9.33 0.86 19.56
C ILE A 156 10.81 1.28 19.66
N GLY A 157 11.59 1.12 18.59
CA GLY A 157 13.02 1.46 18.60
C GLY A 157 13.27 2.95 18.35
N CYS A 158 12.67 3.51 17.30
CA CYS A 158 12.94 4.89 16.87
C CYS A 158 11.81 5.88 17.16
N GLY A 159 10.67 5.44 17.69
CA GLY A 159 9.50 6.28 18.02
C GLY A 159 8.72 6.85 16.82
N HIS A 160 9.18 6.63 15.58
CA HIS A 160 8.53 7.17 14.40
C HIS A 160 7.20 6.49 14.14
N ARG A 161 6.20 7.29 13.73
CA ARG A 161 4.89 6.78 13.30
C ARG A 161 5.02 6.03 11.98
N PHE A 162 4.23 4.98 11.83
CA PHE A 162 4.17 4.27 10.56
C PHE A 162 3.38 5.08 9.53
N ARG A 163 3.91 5.11 8.30
CA ARG A 163 3.23 5.68 7.13
C ARG A 163 2.80 7.15 7.32
N THR A 164 3.75 8.01 7.64
CA THR A 164 3.53 9.46 7.80
C THR A 164 3.23 10.19 6.49
N HIS A 165 3.70 9.66 5.35
CA HIS A 165 3.42 10.20 4.02
C HIS A 165 2.94 9.11 3.05
N ARG A 166 2.40 9.53 1.89
CA ARG A 166 1.79 8.67 0.84
C ARG A 166 2.65 7.48 0.42
N TYR A 167 3.96 7.68 0.36
CA TYR A 167 4.94 6.73 -0.17
C TYR A 167 6.09 6.48 0.81
N SER A 168 5.89 6.83 2.09
CA SER A 168 6.88 6.48 3.11
C SER A 168 6.89 4.98 3.30
N PRO A 169 8.08 4.37 3.38
CA PRO A 169 8.15 2.96 3.74
C PRO A 169 7.59 2.77 5.17
N LEU A 170 6.90 1.65 5.36
CA LEU A 170 6.47 1.07 6.62
C LEU A 170 7.66 0.61 7.44
N ARG A 171 8.67 0.01 6.80
CA ARG A 171 9.90 -0.48 7.44
C ARG A 171 11.04 0.47 7.12
N LEU A 172 11.81 0.85 8.14
CA LEU A 172 13.06 1.58 7.89
C LEU A 172 13.99 0.65 7.08
N SER A 173 14.25 1.00 5.83
CA SER A 173 15.17 0.25 5.00
C SER A 173 16.59 0.42 5.54
N SER A 174 17.28 -0.68 5.81
CA SER A 174 18.72 -0.69 6.11
C SER A 174 19.59 -0.38 4.89
N ILE A 175 18.98 -0.13 3.73
CA ILE A 175 19.67 0.26 2.51
C ILE A 175 20.00 1.76 2.63
N PRO A 176 21.29 2.16 2.65
CA PRO A 176 21.64 3.57 2.65
C PRO A 176 21.11 4.22 1.37
N GLU A 177 20.42 5.36 1.52
CA GLU A 177 20.11 6.22 0.38
C GLU A 177 21.44 6.64 -0.26
N LYS A 178 21.66 6.22 -1.51
CA LYS A 178 22.75 6.67 -2.37
C LYS A 178 22.23 7.74 -3.33
#